data_AF-A0A2U1JL99-F1
#
_entry.id   AF-A0A2U1JL99-F1
#
_cell.length_a   1.000
_cell.length_b   1.000
_cell.length_c   1.000
_cell.angle_alpha   90.00
_cell.angle_beta   90.00
_cell.angle_gamma   90.00
#
_symmetry.space_group_name_H-M   'P 1'
#
loop_
_entity.id
_entity.type
_entity.pdbx_description
1 polymer ?
#
loop_
_entity_poly.entity_id
_entity_poly.type
_entity_poly.pdbx_seq_one_letter_code
_entity_poly.pdbx_strand_id
1 'polypeptide(L)'
;MENHYANIKSLIENTKDKIGKPVSNHVVAATIESLGIREKDTMDDFGFNSIHDLSESVFYELTTNESYIGAKNAKEREGDITQSKTIQISDYMWIKTKIFAEYYSLGIFHLLPVIIQIAAIVFFGYSLWTFVGFNEIQSTAVVLGVLIGLISTGGFVQVIGKQASFYWNYEDYKMTKQTIDYLHKIGIVSVFLVLVTIFLMNFIFHIYPYEILFVIFVYAFLVGMLLLMLAPLHTIKQRWVITLAIFAGTTIAIILKENTSLSIFTTHWIGIAVAIVVSKAFLVLYFRWLTKNKKAISGNKINVPVMLYHNYEYFFYGIFIYFFIFTDRILAWSSGINGNLPFLIYFEKNYELGMDLAILIFLLLSGVLEYSIASFTKFIDIGQKLTNYKSPEHFNNQLQKMYWQQVLLLFATGIAAFVLIYFIINASWGYQGQFNEVLLQLSIKVCIIGGIGYILLAWGMLNSLYLFTLGQAIKPLKAIIYACLINLLIGFFLSRFLAYEFSVVGMLCGAALFAGHTLKANISFFKNLDYYYYAAY
;
A
#
# COMPACT_ATOMS: atom_id res chain seq x y z
N MET A 1 -30.35 56.89 2.09
CA MET A 1 -28.92 57.19 2.30
C MET A 1 -28.30 56.44 3.48
N GLU A 2 -28.93 56.36 4.66
CA GLU A 2 -28.39 55.57 5.79
C GLU A 2 -28.17 54.07 5.47
N ASN A 3 -29.08 53.44 4.70
CA ASN A 3 -28.93 52.03 4.31
C ASN A 3 -27.72 51.75 3.41
N HIS A 4 -27.37 52.64 2.46
CA HIS A 4 -26.23 52.41 1.57
C HIS A 4 -24.91 52.41 2.33
N TYR A 5 -24.75 53.33 3.28
CA TYR A 5 -23.52 53.42 4.08
C TYR A 5 -23.30 52.16 4.94
N ALA A 6 -24.36 51.65 5.56
CA ALA A 6 -24.32 50.41 6.33
C ALA A 6 -23.99 49.20 5.42
N ASN A 7 -24.58 49.14 4.23
CA ASN A 7 -24.33 48.09 3.25
C ASN A 7 -22.88 48.11 2.74
N ILE A 8 -22.34 49.30 2.40
CA ILE A 8 -20.94 49.45 1.96
C ILE A 8 -19.99 49.00 3.08
N LYS A 9 -20.23 49.42 4.33
CA LYS A 9 -19.40 49.01 5.47
C LYS A 9 -19.42 47.49 5.70
N SER A 10 -20.60 46.87 5.59
CA SER A 10 -20.73 45.40 5.66
C SER A 10 -20.01 44.71 4.49
N LEU A 11 -20.09 45.27 3.29
CA LEU A 11 -19.41 44.74 2.10
C LEU A 11 -17.89 44.80 2.25
N ILE A 12 -17.35 45.90 2.79
CA ILE A 12 -15.92 46.06 3.07
C ILE A 12 -15.45 44.99 4.06
N GLU A 13 -16.18 44.79 5.16
CA GLU A 13 -15.86 43.75 6.16
C GLU A 13 -15.93 42.34 5.57
N ASN A 14 -16.99 42.01 4.81
CA ASN A 14 -17.14 40.72 4.15
C ASN A 14 -16.03 40.46 3.11
N THR A 15 -15.64 41.51 2.36
CA THR A 15 -14.55 41.45 1.39
C THR A 15 -13.22 41.24 2.10
N LYS A 16 -12.95 42.00 3.17
CA LYS A 16 -11.77 41.85 4.03
C LYS A 16 -11.66 40.45 4.61
N ASP A 17 -12.77 39.88 5.09
CA ASP A 17 -12.77 38.53 5.67
C ASP A 17 -12.54 37.44 4.61
N LYS A 18 -12.96 37.65 3.36
CA LYS A 18 -12.71 36.71 2.26
C LYS A 18 -11.29 36.78 1.70
N ILE A 19 -10.78 37.97 1.40
CA ILE A 19 -9.54 38.16 0.63
C ILE A 19 -8.43 38.91 1.36
N GLY A 20 -8.71 39.57 2.49
CA GLY A 20 -7.71 40.31 3.25
C GLY A 20 -7.31 41.59 2.53
N LYS A 21 -6.01 41.85 2.41
CA LYS A 21 -5.49 42.98 1.63
C LYS A 21 -5.60 42.69 0.13
N PRO A 22 -6.44 43.42 -0.62
CA PRO A 22 -6.61 43.16 -2.05
C PRO A 22 -5.36 43.55 -2.84
N VAL A 23 -5.03 42.74 -3.87
CA VAL A 23 -3.89 42.97 -4.78
C VAL A 23 -4.26 43.86 -5.97
N SER A 24 -5.54 43.92 -6.34
CA SER A 24 -6.09 44.81 -7.37
C SER A 24 -7.60 45.00 -7.18
N ASN A 25 -8.16 46.04 -7.80
CA ASN A 25 -9.61 46.29 -7.89
C ASN A 25 -10.37 45.13 -8.55
N HIS A 26 -9.78 44.44 -9.54
CA HIS A 26 -10.39 43.26 -10.18
C HIS A 26 -10.63 42.10 -9.21
N VAL A 27 -9.73 41.89 -8.24
CA VAL A 27 -9.92 40.87 -7.20
C VAL A 27 -11.09 41.24 -6.28
N VAL A 28 -11.27 42.53 -6.00
CA VAL A 28 -12.41 43.04 -5.24
C VAL A 28 -13.71 42.86 -6.02
N ALA A 29 -13.75 43.20 -7.31
CA ALA A 29 -14.91 43.01 -8.18
C ALA A 29 -15.36 41.53 -8.24
N ALA A 30 -14.42 40.60 -8.49
CA ALA A 30 -14.72 39.17 -8.47
C ALA A 30 -15.22 38.68 -7.10
N THR A 31 -14.73 39.28 -6.01
CA THR A 31 -15.19 38.96 -4.66
C THR A 31 -16.62 39.45 -4.42
N ILE A 32 -16.95 40.67 -4.85
CA ILE A 32 -18.30 41.26 -4.79
C ILE A 32 -19.29 40.37 -5.58
N GLU A 33 -18.94 39.96 -6.80
CA GLU A 33 -19.75 39.03 -7.60
C GLU A 33 -19.93 37.67 -6.89
N SER A 34 -18.88 37.13 -6.29
CA SER A 34 -18.94 35.87 -5.52
C SER A 34 -19.77 35.96 -4.24
N LEU A 35 -20.07 37.17 -3.77
CA LEU A 35 -21.00 37.42 -2.66
C LEU A 35 -22.46 37.48 -3.14
N GLY A 36 -22.70 37.35 -4.46
CA GLY A 36 -24.03 37.31 -5.06
C GLY A 36 -24.57 38.68 -5.46
N ILE A 37 -23.75 39.74 -5.39
CA ILE A 37 -24.14 41.10 -5.80
C ILE A 37 -24.00 41.19 -7.32
N ARG A 38 -25.08 41.59 -8.01
CA ARG A 38 -25.09 41.76 -9.46
C ARG A 38 -25.07 43.24 -9.81
N GLU A 39 -24.69 43.55 -11.05
CA GLU A 39 -24.58 44.93 -11.57
C GLU A 39 -25.86 45.76 -11.35
N LYS A 40 -27.03 45.14 -11.48
CA LYS A 40 -28.31 45.82 -11.25
C LYS A 40 -28.61 46.14 -9.78
N ASP A 41 -27.95 45.44 -8.85
CA ASP A 41 -28.18 45.60 -7.41
C ASP A 41 -27.28 46.73 -6.84
N THR A 42 -26.24 47.19 -7.56
CA THR A 42 -25.24 48.15 -7.04
C THR A 42 -25.81 49.54 -6.78
N MET A 43 -26.74 50.00 -7.60
CA MET A 43 -27.34 51.33 -7.44
C MET A 43 -28.35 51.33 -6.28
N ASP A 44 -29.21 50.33 -6.22
CA ASP A 44 -30.29 50.22 -5.23
C ASP A 44 -29.76 49.89 -3.82
N ASP A 45 -28.71 49.08 -3.71
CA ASP A 45 -28.19 48.65 -2.41
C ASP A 45 -27.01 49.49 -1.93
N PHE A 46 -26.17 50.01 -2.84
CA PHE A 46 -24.90 50.67 -2.49
C PHE A 46 -24.74 52.09 -3.07
N GLY A 47 -25.62 52.53 -3.99
CA GLY A 47 -25.54 53.87 -4.59
C GLY A 47 -24.43 54.03 -5.66
N PHE A 48 -23.95 52.93 -6.24
CA PHE A 48 -22.92 52.93 -7.29
C PHE A 48 -23.48 52.43 -8.63
N ASN A 49 -23.02 53.02 -9.74
CA ASN A 49 -23.53 52.75 -11.09
C ASN A 49 -23.09 51.39 -11.66
N SER A 50 -21.98 50.84 -11.15
CA SER A 50 -21.43 49.57 -11.62
C SER A 50 -20.70 48.84 -10.49
N ILE A 51 -20.47 47.53 -10.69
CA ILE A 51 -19.63 46.74 -9.77
C ILE A 51 -18.20 47.27 -9.81
N HIS A 52 -17.74 47.76 -10.96
CA HIS A 52 -16.41 48.32 -11.12
C HIS A 52 -16.21 49.54 -10.19
N ASP A 53 -17.12 50.51 -10.23
CA ASP A 53 -17.04 51.72 -9.40
C ASP A 53 -17.12 51.40 -7.90
N LEU A 54 -17.99 50.45 -7.54
CA LEU A 54 -18.10 49.94 -6.17
C LEU A 54 -16.79 49.26 -5.73
N SER A 55 -16.18 48.47 -6.61
CA SER A 55 -14.93 47.75 -6.34
C SER A 55 -13.74 48.69 -6.19
N GLU A 56 -13.68 49.80 -6.94
CA GLU A 56 -12.64 50.83 -6.77
C GLU A 56 -12.77 51.52 -5.43
N SER A 57 -14.00 51.86 -5.00
CA SER A 57 -14.23 52.45 -3.68
C SER A 57 -13.81 51.51 -2.55
N VAL A 58 -14.21 50.23 -2.62
CA VAL A 58 -13.84 49.23 -1.60
C VAL A 58 -12.34 48.95 -1.62
N PHE A 59 -11.72 48.88 -2.80
CA PHE A 59 -10.26 48.73 -2.94
C PHE A 59 -9.52 49.89 -2.30
N TYR A 60 -9.90 51.13 -2.63
CA TYR A 60 -9.30 52.33 -2.07
C TYR A 60 -9.40 52.36 -0.54
N GLU A 61 -10.54 51.99 0.02
CA GLU A 61 -10.74 51.98 1.47
C GLU A 61 -9.90 50.89 2.16
N LEU A 62 -9.83 49.68 1.59
CA LEU A 62 -9.01 48.59 2.13
C LEU A 62 -7.50 48.83 2.02
N THR A 63 -7.04 49.66 1.06
CA THR A 63 -5.60 49.94 0.88
C THR A 63 -5.12 51.21 1.59
N THR A 64 -5.99 52.20 1.78
CA THR A 64 -5.58 53.57 2.17
C THR A 64 -5.97 53.91 3.60
N ASN A 65 -7.03 53.31 4.14
CA ASN A 65 -7.48 53.60 5.50
C ASN A 65 -6.56 52.93 6.53
N GLU A 66 -6.05 53.68 7.50
CA GLU A 66 -5.16 53.20 8.57
C GLU A 66 -5.72 51.99 9.33
N SER A 67 -7.05 51.91 9.44
CA SER A 67 -7.75 50.80 10.13
C SER A 67 -7.60 49.44 9.42
N TYR A 68 -7.26 49.44 8.12
CA TYR A 68 -7.15 48.24 7.29
C TYR A 68 -5.71 47.98 6.78
N ILE A 69 -4.73 48.78 7.21
CA ILE A 69 -3.32 48.56 6.89
C ILE A 69 -2.87 47.23 7.51
N GLY A 70 -2.58 46.25 6.66
CA GLY A 70 -2.22 44.90 7.09
C GLY A 70 -3.40 43.99 7.40
N ALA A 71 -4.60 44.31 6.88
CA ALA A 71 -5.79 43.49 7.04
C ALA A 71 -5.56 42.05 6.50
N LYS A 72 -5.75 41.07 7.39
CA LYS A 72 -5.68 39.64 7.10
C LYS A 72 -7.06 39.06 6.85
N ASN A 73 -7.19 38.10 5.95
CA ASN A 73 -8.46 37.39 5.75
C ASN A 73 -8.79 36.46 6.93
N ALA A 74 -10.02 35.96 7.02
CA ALA A 74 -10.46 35.12 8.14
C ALA A 74 -9.60 33.85 8.29
N LYS A 75 -9.17 33.24 7.17
CA LYS A 75 -8.30 32.05 7.17
C LYS A 75 -6.86 32.36 7.61
N GLU A 76 -6.35 33.53 7.29
CA GLU A 76 -5.05 34.03 7.75
C GLU A 76 -5.08 34.34 9.24
N ARG A 77 -6.20 34.86 9.77
CA ARG A 77 -6.39 35.07 11.22
C ARG A 77 -6.51 33.75 11.98
N GLU A 78 -7.27 32.78 11.46
CA GLU A 78 -7.28 31.41 11.99
C GLU A 78 -5.89 30.77 11.90
N GLY A 79 -5.16 31.04 10.81
CA GLY A 79 -3.78 30.68 10.60
C GLY A 79 -2.85 31.23 11.68
N ASP A 80 -2.86 32.54 11.96
CA ASP A 80 -2.02 33.15 13.00
C ASP A 80 -2.31 32.60 14.41
N ILE A 81 -3.60 32.39 14.73
CA ILE A 81 -4.04 31.84 16.03
C ILE A 81 -3.57 30.39 16.19
N THR A 82 -3.44 29.64 15.09
CA THR A 82 -2.93 28.26 15.09
C THR A 82 -1.42 28.14 14.81
N GLN A 83 -0.78 29.15 14.22
CA GLN A 83 0.63 29.16 13.77
C GLN A 83 1.63 29.65 14.82
N SER A 84 1.20 30.17 15.98
CA SER A 84 2.12 30.62 17.04
C SER A 84 2.86 29.49 17.80
N LYS A 85 2.97 28.30 17.22
CA LYS A 85 4.00 27.32 17.57
C LYS A 85 4.96 27.20 16.41
N THR A 86 5.84 28.18 16.29
CA THR A 86 7.11 28.00 15.57
C THR A 86 7.77 26.75 16.15
N ILE A 87 7.70 25.64 15.41
CA ILE A 87 8.27 24.35 15.78
C ILE A 87 9.77 24.59 16.00
N GLN A 88 10.22 24.57 17.26
CA GLN A 88 11.65 24.64 17.55
C GLN A 88 12.32 23.37 17.01
N ILE A 89 13.61 23.40 16.69
CA ILE A 89 14.32 22.24 16.11
C ILE A 89 14.21 21.00 17.02
N SER A 90 14.07 21.18 18.34
CA SER A 90 13.77 20.09 19.29
C SER A 90 12.38 19.48 19.06
N ASP A 91 11.37 20.28 18.74
CA ASP A 91 10.03 19.82 18.37
C ASP A 91 10.07 19.02 17.07
N TYR A 92 10.95 19.36 16.11
CA TYR A 92 11.09 18.60 14.86
C TYR A 92 11.62 17.18 15.10
N MET A 93 12.64 17.01 15.95
CA MET A 93 13.12 15.69 16.37
C MET A 93 12.06 14.94 17.17
N TRP A 94 11.39 15.60 18.12
CA TRP A 94 10.34 14.97 18.92
C TRP A 94 9.15 14.51 18.06
N ILE A 95 8.72 15.32 17.09
CA ILE A 95 7.68 14.98 16.12
C ILE A 95 8.13 13.78 15.27
N LYS A 96 9.38 13.78 14.77
CA LYS A 96 9.93 12.63 14.04
C LYS A 96 9.94 11.36 14.89
N THR A 97 10.39 11.43 16.14
CA THR A 97 10.43 10.30 17.06
C THR A 97 9.03 9.80 17.40
N LYS A 98 8.06 10.71 17.58
CA LYS A 98 6.65 10.35 17.82
C LYS A 98 6.06 9.63 16.60
N ILE A 99 6.23 10.20 15.40
CA ILE A 99 5.77 9.57 14.14
C ILE A 99 6.47 8.23 13.94
N PHE A 100 7.76 8.13 14.27
CA PHE A 100 8.49 6.87 14.21
C PHE A 100 7.89 5.84 15.16
N ALA A 101 7.78 6.15 16.45
CA ALA A 101 7.21 5.23 17.43
C ALA A 101 5.79 4.78 17.05
N GLU A 102 4.95 5.68 16.57
CA GLU A 102 3.57 5.39 16.17
C GLU A 102 3.51 4.51 14.91
N TYR A 103 4.09 4.94 13.79
CA TYR A 103 3.94 4.25 12.51
C TYR A 103 4.86 3.05 12.34
N TYR A 104 6.04 3.05 12.96
CA TYR A 104 6.93 1.89 12.96
C TYR A 104 6.32 0.75 13.76
N SER A 105 5.79 1.04 14.97
CA SER A 105 5.11 0.01 15.78
C SER A 105 3.86 -0.49 15.08
N LEU A 106 3.04 0.41 14.52
CA LEU A 106 1.88 0.04 13.70
C LEU A 106 2.29 -0.90 12.55
N GLY A 107 3.37 -0.58 11.84
CA GLY A 107 3.92 -1.43 10.78
C GLY A 107 4.38 -2.80 11.27
N ILE A 108 4.98 -2.91 12.46
CA ILE A 108 5.32 -4.20 13.08
C ILE A 108 4.05 -4.95 13.49
N PHE A 109 3.03 -4.27 14.02
CA PHE A 109 1.75 -4.91 14.34
C PHE A 109 1.08 -5.53 13.11
N HIS A 110 1.41 -5.09 11.89
CA HIS A 110 0.95 -5.75 10.67
C HIS A 110 1.54 -7.15 10.47
N LEU A 111 2.65 -7.46 11.15
CA LEU A 111 3.28 -8.77 11.12
C LEU A 111 2.66 -9.75 12.11
N LEU A 112 1.79 -9.29 13.02
CA LEU A 112 1.17 -10.14 14.03
C LEU A 112 0.49 -11.39 13.43
N PRO A 113 -0.27 -11.30 12.31
CA PRO A 113 -0.86 -12.49 11.72
C PRO A 113 0.17 -13.52 11.26
N VAL A 114 1.32 -13.07 10.74
CA VAL A 114 2.43 -13.95 10.33
C VAL A 114 3.09 -14.58 11.56
N ILE A 115 3.34 -13.78 12.61
CA ILE A 115 3.89 -14.28 13.88
C ILE A 115 2.99 -15.36 14.48
N ILE A 116 1.66 -15.18 14.43
CA ILE A 116 0.69 -16.18 14.86
C ILE A 116 0.83 -17.48 14.05
N GLN A 117 1.00 -17.38 12.73
CA GLN A 117 1.22 -18.57 11.89
C GLN A 117 2.51 -19.29 12.23
N ILE A 118 3.61 -18.55 12.40
CA ILE A 118 4.92 -19.13 12.78
C ILE A 118 4.81 -19.81 14.14
N ALA A 119 4.20 -19.13 15.13
CA ALA A 119 3.97 -19.71 16.45
C ALA A 119 3.12 -20.99 16.35
N ALA A 120 2.07 -20.99 15.54
CA ALA A 120 1.25 -22.18 15.33
C ALA A 120 2.06 -23.35 14.75
N ILE A 121 2.93 -23.10 13.77
CA ILE A 121 3.84 -24.13 13.22
C ILE A 121 4.80 -24.63 14.29
N VAL A 122 5.39 -23.74 15.08
CA VAL A 122 6.36 -24.07 16.13
C VAL A 122 5.75 -24.92 17.24
N PHE A 123 4.53 -24.59 17.70
CA PHE A 123 3.89 -25.26 18.83
C PHE A 123 3.06 -26.48 18.44
N PHE A 124 2.40 -26.45 17.28
CA PHE A 124 1.46 -27.51 16.86
C PHE A 124 1.90 -28.27 15.61
N GLY A 125 3.01 -27.86 14.96
CA GLY A 125 3.39 -28.38 13.65
C GLY A 125 2.40 -28.04 12.53
N TYR A 126 1.52 -27.06 12.76
CA TYR A 126 0.31 -26.82 11.97
C TYR A 126 0.00 -25.32 11.88
N SER A 127 -0.43 -24.83 10.73
CA SER A 127 -0.83 -23.44 10.49
C SER A 127 -2.16 -23.37 9.73
N LEU A 128 -2.57 -22.19 9.28
CA LEU A 128 -3.77 -22.02 8.47
C LEU A 128 -3.72 -22.80 7.14
N TRP A 129 -2.52 -23.02 6.59
CA TRP A 129 -2.35 -23.74 5.32
C TRP A 129 -1.07 -24.60 5.26
N THR A 130 -0.22 -24.60 6.28
CA THR A 130 1.04 -25.36 6.31
C THR A 130 0.97 -26.45 7.37
N PHE A 131 1.45 -27.64 7.03
CA PHE A 131 1.60 -28.75 7.96
C PHE A 131 2.98 -29.38 7.80
N VAL A 132 3.68 -29.60 8.92
CA VAL A 132 5.06 -30.12 8.91
C VAL A 132 5.14 -31.55 8.37
N GLY A 133 4.09 -32.34 8.51
CA GLY A 133 4.06 -33.73 8.02
C GLY A 133 3.65 -33.90 6.55
N PHE A 134 3.55 -32.83 5.76
CA PHE A 134 3.28 -32.96 4.33
C PHE A 134 4.48 -33.52 3.57
N ASN A 135 4.20 -34.42 2.62
CA ASN A 135 5.19 -34.82 1.63
C ASN A 135 5.33 -33.75 0.53
N GLU A 136 6.34 -33.90 -0.33
CA GLU A 136 6.64 -32.94 -1.39
C GLU A 136 5.48 -32.76 -2.40
N ILE A 137 4.72 -33.81 -2.70
CA ILE A 137 3.55 -33.73 -3.60
C ILE A 137 2.44 -32.89 -2.97
N GLN A 138 2.14 -33.14 -1.69
CA GLN A 138 1.12 -32.39 -0.94
C GLN A 138 1.53 -30.93 -0.80
N SER A 139 2.80 -30.66 -0.46
CA SER A 139 3.37 -29.30 -0.40
C SER A 139 3.31 -28.59 -1.75
N THR A 140 3.62 -29.30 -2.84
CA THR A 140 3.48 -28.76 -4.22
C THR A 140 2.06 -28.28 -4.47
N ALA A 141 1.05 -29.10 -4.14
CA ALA A 141 -0.35 -28.77 -4.38
C ALA A 141 -0.79 -27.53 -3.58
N VAL A 142 -0.42 -27.47 -2.30
CA VAL A 142 -0.78 -26.35 -1.42
C VAL A 142 -0.10 -25.06 -1.88
N VAL A 143 1.22 -25.08 -2.05
CA VAL A 143 1.96 -23.85 -2.33
C VAL A 143 1.66 -23.32 -3.72
N LEU A 144 1.53 -24.17 -4.74
CA LEU A 144 1.06 -23.72 -6.06
C LEU A 144 -0.34 -23.07 -5.98
N GLY A 145 -1.23 -23.63 -5.18
CA GLY A 145 -2.52 -23.02 -4.89
C GLY A 145 -2.36 -21.61 -4.31
N VAL A 146 -1.54 -21.47 -3.27
CA VAL A 146 -1.21 -20.17 -2.66
C VAL A 146 -0.65 -19.20 -3.70
N LEU A 147 0.32 -19.61 -4.52
CA LEU A 147 0.94 -18.77 -5.55
C LEU A 147 -0.09 -18.23 -6.55
N ILE A 148 -0.93 -19.12 -7.10
CA ILE A 148 -1.96 -18.76 -8.07
C ILE A 148 -2.98 -17.81 -7.44
N GLY A 149 -3.41 -18.11 -6.20
CA GLY A 149 -4.35 -17.27 -5.45
C GLY A 149 -3.83 -15.85 -5.21
N LEU A 150 -2.56 -15.72 -4.79
CA LEU A 150 -1.93 -14.42 -4.52
C LEU A 150 -1.69 -13.62 -5.81
N ILE A 151 -1.17 -14.25 -6.87
CA ILE A 151 -0.89 -13.58 -8.15
C ILE A 151 -2.19 -13.10 -8.81
N SER A 152 -3.22 -13.95 -8.84
CA SER A 152 -4.51 -13.63 -9.48
C SER A 152 -5.30 -12.53 -8.78
N THR A 153 -5.09 -12.34 -7.47
CA THR A 153 -5.81 -11.33 -6.68
C THR A 153 -4.98 -10.09 -6.36
N GLY A 154 -3.66 -10.14 -6.52
CA GLY A 154 -2.74 -9.07 -6.14
C GLY A 154 -3.05 -7.71 -6.76
N GLY A 155 -3.51 -7.69 -8.01
CA GLY A 155 -3.93 -6.44 -8.67
C GLY A 155 -5.15 -5.79 -8.00
N PHE A 156 -6.15 -6.59 -7.62
CA PHE A 156 -7.34 -6.08 -6.92
C PHE A 156 -7.00 -5.54 -5.54
N VAL A 157 -6.08 -6.18 -4.82
CA VAL A 157 -5.58 -5.68 -3.52
C VAL A 157 -5.02 -4.27 -3.65
N GLN A 158 -4.20 -4.02 -4.68
CA GLN A 158 -3.65 -2.68 -4.93
C GLN A 158 -4.72 -1.66 -5.30
N VAL A 159 -5.70 -2.05 -6.13
CA VAL A 159 -6.80 -1.15 -6.51
C VAL A 159 -7.71 -0.84 -5.32
N ILE A 160 -8.00 -1.81 -4.45
CA ILE A 160 -8.70 -1.56 -3.18
C ILE A 160 -7.89 -0.58 -2.34
N GLY A 161 -6.59 -0.84 -2.17
CA GLY A 161 -5.67 0.01 -1.42
C GLY A 161 -5.65 1.47 -1.90
N LYS A 162 -5.80 1.72 -3.20
CA LYS A 162 -5.86 3.08 -3.77
C LYS A 162 -7.28 3.67 -3.77
N GLN A 163 -8.20 3.05 -4.50
CA GLN A 163 -9.52 3.63 -4.80
C GLN A 163 -10.42 3.65 -3.57
N ALA A 164 -10.41 2.60 -2.75
CA ALA A 164 -11.22 2.60 -1.54
C ALA A 164 -10.66 3.57 -0.49
N SER A 165 -9.33 3.73 -0.42
CA SER A 165 -8.69 4.71 0.47
C SER A 165 -8.98 6.15 0.05
N PHE A 166 -9.06 6.42 -1.26
CA PHE A 166 -9.51 7.71 -1.78
C PHE A 166 -10.88 8.07 -1.20
N TYR A 167 -11.91 7.26 -1.43
CA TYR A 167 -13.25 7.56 -0.90
C TYR A 167 -13.32 7.57 0.63
N TRP A 168 -12.53 6.72 1.29
CA TRP A 168 -12.45 6.68 2.75
C TRP A 168 -11.92 7.99 3.33
N ASN A 169 -10.87 8.55 2.72
CA ASN A 169 -10.26 9.80 3.17
C ASN A 169 -11.14 11.03 2.86
N TYR A 170 -11.99 10.97 1.83
CA TYR A 170 -13.03 11.98 1.54
C TYR A 170 -14.33 11.76 2.34
N GLU A 171 -14.33 10.83 3.31
CA GLU A 171 -15.48 10.49 4.15
C GLU A 171 -16.74 10.01 3.39
N ASP A 172 -16.60 9.59 2.13
CA ASP A 172 -17.67 8.99 1.34
C ASP A 172 -17.76 7.47 1.57
N TYR A 173 -18.16 7.11 2.79
CA TYR A 173 -18.21 5.72 3.25
C TYR A 173 -19.14 4.82 2.43
N LYS A 174 -20.18 5.40 1.81
CA LYS A 174 -21.11 4.65 0.96
C LYS A 174 -20.43 4.27 -0.36
N MET A 175 -19.69 5.20 -0.97
CA MET A 175 -18.89 4.89 -2.16
C MET A 175 -17.73 3.95 -1.85
N THR A 176 -17.08 4.08 -0.67
CA THR A 176 -16.07 3.12 -0.21
C THR A 176 -16.65 1.70 -0.17
N LYS A 177 -17.81 1.50 0.47
CA LYS A 177 -18.48 0.19 0.54
C LYS A 177 -18.79 -0.36 -0.86
N GLN A 178 -19.42 0.46 -1.70
CA GLN A 178 -19.79 0.05 -3.07
C GLN A 178 -18.56 -0.38 -3.87
N THR A 179 -17.47 0.40 -3.78
CA THR A 179 -16.21 0.13 -4.48
C THR A 179 -15.61 -1.20 -4.01
N ILE A 180 -15.56 -1.44 -2.70
CA ILE A 180 -15.08 -2.70 -2.11
C ILE A 180 -15.93 -3.89 -2.57
N ASP A 181 -17.26 -3.79 -2.49
CA ASP A 181 -18.15 -4.89 -2.89
C ASP A 181 -18.05 -5.19 -4.40
N TYR A 182 -17.89 -4.16 -5.23
CA TYR A 182 -17.65 -4.31 -6.66
C TYR A 182 -16.31 -5.01 -6.96
N LEU A 183 -15.22 -4.54 -6.33
CA LEU A 183 -13.88 -5.12 -6.53
C LEU A 183 -13.80 -6.55 -5.98
N HIS A 184 -14.49 -6.88 -4.89
CA HIS A 184 -14.62 -8.26 -4.42
C HIS A 184 -15.31 -9.15 -5.45
N LYS A 185 -16.45 -8.70 -6.02
CA LYS A 185 -17.20 -9.47 -7.01
C LYS A 185 -16.34 -9.76 -8.24
N ILE A 186 -15.67 -8.74 -8.79
CA ILE A 186 -14.81 -8.92 -9.96
C ILE A 186 -13.57 -9.74 -9.63
N GLY A 187 -12.96 -9.53 -8.46
CA GLY A 187 -11.82 -10.32 -8.00
C GLY A 187 -12.15 -11.81 -7.95
N ILE A 188 -13.28 -12.18 -7.36
CA ILE A 188 -13.74 -13.59 -7.29
C ILE A 188 -13.95 -14.18 -8.69
N VAL A 189 -14.61 -13.43 -9.58
CA VAL A 189 -14.82 -13.86 -10.98
C VAL A 189 -13.48 -14.02 -11.71
N SER A 190 -12.52 -13.13 -11.47
CA SER A 190 -11.19 -13.18 -12.06
C SER A 190 -10.41 -14.41 -11.61
N VAL A 191 -10.44 -14.75 -10.32
CA VAL A 191 -9.81 -16.00 -9.82
C VAL A 191 -10.44 -17.21 -10.50
N PHE A 192 -11.77 -17.27 -10.57
CA PHE A 192 -12.46 -18.37 -11.23
C PHE A 192 -12.06 -18.50 -12.72
N LEU A 193 -11.95 -17.38 -13.45
CA LEU A 193 -11.52 -17.38 -14.85
C LEU A 193 -10.09 -17.89 -15.02
N VAL A 194 -9.17 -17.51 -14.12
CA VAL A 194 -7.80 -18.03 -14.10
C VAL A 194 -7.79 -19.55 -13.89
N LEU A 195 -8.56 -20.05 -12.92
CA LEU A 195 -8.66 -21.49 -12.64
C LEU A 195 -9.25 -22.27 -13.83
N VAL A 196 -10.30 -21.74 -14.47
CA VAL A 196 -10.87 -22.32 -15.70
C VAL A 196 -9.83 -22.38 -16.82
N THR A 197 -9.03 -21.32 -16.99
CA THR A 197 -7.96 -21.27 -18.00
C THR A 197 -6.92 -22.36 -17.74
N ILE A 198 -6.47 -22.49 -16.49
CA ILE A 198 -5.51 -23.54 -16.08
C ILE A 198 -6.12 -24.93 -16.30
N PHE A 199 -7.40 -25.11 -16.00
CA PHE A 199 -8.11 -26.38 -16.22
C PHE A 199 -8.13 -26.76 -17.70
N LEU A 200 -8.48 -25.82 -18.58
CA LEU A 200 -8.51 -26.05 -20.04
C LEU A 200 -7.12 -26.40 -20.57
N MET A 201 -6.07 -25.73 -20.09
CA MET A 201 -4.69 -26.08 -20.43
C MET A 201 -4.33 -27.49 -19.94
N ASN A 202 -4.70 -27.84 -18.71
CA ASN A 202 -4.43 -29.17 -18.17
C ASN A 202 -5.20 -30.27 -18.89
N PHE A 203 -6.42 -30.00 -19.35
CA PHE A 203 -7.22 -30.92 -20.14
C PHE A 203 -6.57 -31.24 -21.50
N ILE A 204 -5.88 -30.26 -22.10
CA ILE A 204 -5.17 -30.45 -23.37
C ILE A 204 -3.83 -31.17 -23.14
N PHE A 205 -3.03 -30.68 -22.19
CA PHE A 205 -1.63 -31.10 -22.03
C PHE A 205 -1.40 -32.19 -20.98
N HIS A 206 -2.40 -32.54 -20.17
CA HIS A 206 -2.34 -33.56 -19.12
C HIS A 206 -1.17 -33.38 -18.15
N ILE A 207 -0.90 -32.13 -17.74
CA ILE A 207 0.29 -31.75 -16.96
C ILE A 207 0.24 -32.30 -15.53
N TYR A 208 -0.93 -32.26 -14.90
CA TYR A 208 -1.17 -32.70 -13.53
C TYR A 208 -2.37 -33.65 -13.45
N PRO A 209 -2.33 -34.66 -12.55
CA PRO A 209 -3.49 -35.46 -12.19
C PRO A 209 -4.64 -34.61 -11.65
N TYR A 210 -5.88 -34.97 -11.99
CA TYR A 210 -7.07 -34.20 -11.62
C TYR A 210 -7.26 -34.08 -10.09
N GLU A 211 -6.84 -35.08 -9.31
CA GLU A 211 -6.90 -35.06 -7.84
C GLU A 211 -6.02 -33.95 -7.25
N ILE A 212 -4.79 -33.82 -7.75
CA ILE A 212 -3.85 -32.77 -7.32
C ILE A 212 -4.34 -31.41 -7.79
N LEU A 213 -4.82 -31.33 -9.04
CA LEU A 213 -5.36 -30.09 -9.60
C LEU A 213 -6.55 -29.57 -8.80
N PHE A 214 -7.43 -30.45 -8.33
CA PHE A 214 -8.54 -30.08 -7.46
C PHE A 214 -8.06 -29.44 -6.16
N VAL A 215 -7.05 -30.03 -5.50
CA VAL A 215 -6.46 -29.44 -4.28
C VAL A 215 -5.86 -28.07 -4.57
N ILE A 216 -5.07 -27.94 -5.64
CA ILE A 216 -4.49 -26.65 -6.08
C ILE A 216 -5.59 -25.60 -6.25
N PHE A 217 -6.70 -25.95 -6.91
CA PHE A 217 -7.78 -25.00 -7.21
C PHE A 217 -8.52 -24.56 -5.95
N VAL A 218 -8.79 -25.47 -5.02
CA VAL A 218 -9.45 -25.11 -3.76
C VAL A 218 -8.57 -24.17 -2.95
N TYR A 219 -7.26 -24.44 -2.84
CA TYR A 219 -6.34 -23.52 -2.16
C TYR A 219 -6.23 -22.17 -2.88
N ALA A 220 -6.07 -22.17 -4.21
CA ALA A 220 -5.99 -20.93 -4.98
C ALA A 220 -7.24 -20.06 -4.81
N PHE A 221 -8.42 -20.68 -4.86
CA PHE A 221 -9.68 -19.97 -4.66
C PHE A 221 -9.81 -19.43 -3.23
N LEU A 222 -9.58 -20.27 -2.21
CA LEU A 222 -9.73 -19.87 -0.81
C LEU A 222 -8.70 -18.82 -0.40
N VAL A 223 -7.43 -18.97 -0.76
CA VAL A 223 -6.38 -18.00 -0.44
C VAL A 223 -6.58 -16.69 -1.19
N GLY A 224 -6.94 -16.75 -2.48
CA GLY A 224 -7.29 -15.55 -3.23
C GLY A 224 -8.49 -14.83 -2.61
N MET A 225 -9.54 -15.55 -2.23
CA MET A 225 -10.70 -14.98 -1.57
C MET A 225 -10.35 -14.39 -0.19
N LEU A 226 -9.52 -15.07 0.60
CA LEU A 226 -9.02 -14.56 1.87
C LEU A 226 -8.30 -13.22 1.68
N LEU A 227 -7.35 -13.15 0.75
CA LEU A 227 -6.59 -11.93 0.49
C LEU A 227 -7.51 -10.77 0.06
N LEU A 228 -8.49 -11.04 -0.81
CA LEU A 228 -9.50 -10.06 -1.21
C LEU A 228 -10.28 -9.53 -0.01
N MET A 229 -10.73 -10.39 0.91
CA MET A 229 -11.50 -9.97 2.09
C MET A 229 -10.67 -9.23 3.14
N LEU A 230 -9.36 -9.50 3.21
CA LEU A 230 -8.46 -8.83 4.14
C LEU A 230 -8.02 -7.44 3.64
N ALA A 231 -7.88 -7.25 2.32
CA ALA A 231 -7.40 -6.00 1.74
C ALA A 231 -8.16 -4.73 2.20
N PRO A 232 -9.50 -4.70 2.24
CA PRO A 232 -10.24 -3.54 2.71
C PRO A 232 -9.99 -3.17 4.17
N LEU A 233 -9.68 -4.16 5.03
CA LEU A 233 -9.43 -3.93 6.47
C LEU A 233 -8.22 -3.01 6.68
N HIS A 234 -7.24 -3.10 5.79
CA HIS A 234 -6.10 -2.18 5.76
C HIS A 234 -6.53 -0.76 5.42
N THR A 235 -7.35 -0.60 4.37
CA THR A 235 -7.87 0.70 3.91
C THR A 235 -8.71 1.41 4.97
N ILE A 236 -9.62 0.70 5.64
CA ILE A 236 -10.52 1.30 6.66
C ILE A 236 -9.87 1.46 8.03
N LYS A 237 -8.54 1.23 8.14
CA LYS A 237 -7.76 1.31 9.38
C LYS A 237 -8.23 0.33 10.49
N GLN A 238 -8.89 -0.78 10.13
CA GLN A 238 -9.34 -1.83 11.07
C GLN A 238 -8.44 -3.07 10.97
N ARG A 239 -7.12 -2.84 11.04
CA ARG A 239 -6.09 -3.87 10.77
C ARG A 239 -6.09 -5.02 11.80
N TRP A 240 -6.49 -4.76 13.05
CA TRP A 240 -6.56 -5.77 14.11
C TRP A 240 -7.50 -6.95 13.77
N VAL A 241 -8.49 -6.72 12.90
CA VAL A 241 -9.43 -7.75 12.45
C VAL A 241 -8.74 -8.81 11.59
N ILE A 242 -7.67 -8.42 10.87
CA ILE A 242 -6.85 -9.35 10.08
C ILE A 242 -6.25 -10.41 11.01
N THR A 243 -5.63 -9.96 12.11
CA THR A 243 -5.10 -10.83 13.16
C THR A 243 -6.17 -11.72 13.75
N LEU A 244 -7.34 -11.15 14.10
CA LEU A 244 -8.43 -11.92 14.69
C LEU A 244 -8.93 -13.03 13.75
N ALA A 245 -9.15 -12.70 12.48
CA ALA A 245 -9.65 -13.65 11.49
C ALA A 245 -8.66 -14.80 11.25
N ILE A 246 -7.37 -14.47 11.12
CA ILE A 246 -6.31 -15.47 10.94
C ILE A 246 -6.16 -16.33 12.19
N PHE A 247 -6.17 -15.74 13.38
CA PHE A 247 -6.14 -16.49 14.65
C PHE A 247 -7.33 -17.44 14.77
N ALA A 248 -8.56 -16.95 14.57
CA ALA A 248 -9.77 -17.77 14.66
C ALA A 248 -9.76 -18.93 13.65
N GLY A 249 -9.35 -18.67 12.40
CA GLY A 249 -9.22 -19.69 11.38
C GLY A 249 -8.20 -20.77 11.74
N THR A 250 -7.02 -20.36 12.21
CA THR A 250 -5.95 -21.30 12.63
C THR A 250 -6.35 -22.11 13.85
N THR A 251 -6.93 -21.48 14.87
CA THR A 251 -7.41 -22.18 16.07
C THR A 251 -8.46 -23.23 15.70
N ILE A 252 -9.43 -22.90 14.85
CA ILE A 252 -10.44 -23.87 14.42
C ILE A 252 -9.81 -25.00 13.60
N ALA A 253 -8.87 -24.71 12.71
CA ALA A 253 -8.17 -25.75 11.95
C ALA A 253 -7.42 -26.73 12.86
N ILE A 254 -6.72 -26.22 13.89
CA ILE A 254 -6.00 -27.04 14.88
C ILE A 254 -7.00 -27.89 15.69
N ILE A 255 -8.07 -27.28 16.21
CA ILE A 255 -9.11 -28.00 16.97
C ILE A 255 -9.71 -29.13 16.13
N LEU A 256 -9.97 -28.90 14.85
CA LEU A 256 -10.50 -29.93 13.95
C LEU A 256 -9.47 -31.04 13.70
N LYS A 257 -8.20 -30.68 13.50
CA LYS A 257 -7.12 -31.66 13.29
C LYS A 257 -6.91 -32.57 14.51
N GLU A 258 -7.03 -32.05 15.73
CA GLU A 258 -6.86 -32.85 16.95
C GLU A 258 -8.10 -33.69 17.31
N ASN A 259 -9.31 -33.18 17.07
CA ASN A 259 -10.54 -33.81 17.55
C ASN A 259 -11.29 -34.65 16.50
N THR A 260 -10.89 -34.58 15.22
CA THR A 260 -11.61 -35.26 14.13
C THR A 260 -10.65 -36.05 13.25
N SER A 261 -11.18 -37.07 12.57
CA SER A 261 -10.45 -37.87 11.57
C SER A 261 -10.48 -37.24 10.16
N LEU A 262 -10.80 -35.94 10.07
CA LEU A 262 -10.85 -35.23 8.79
C LEU A 262 -9.46 -35.18 8.14
N SER A 263 -9.44 -35.16 6.80
CA SER A 263 -8.18 -34.98 6.07
C SER A 263 -7.58 -33.60 6.36
N ILE A 264 -6.25 -33.53 6.36
CA ILE A 264 -5.51 -32.29 6.65
C ILE A 264 -5.87 -31.16 5.67
N PHE A 265 -6.14 -31.51 4.40
CA PHE A 265 -6.60 -30.52 3.42
C PHE A 265 -7.96 -29.96 3.81
N THR A 266 -8.90 -30.80 4.26
CA THR A 266 -10.23 -30.38 4.67
C THR A 266 -10.18 -29.46 5.89
N THR A 267 -9.34 -29.76 6.88
CA THR A 267 -9.20 -28.92 8.08
C THR A 267 -8.59 -27.55 7.74
N HIS A 268 -7.61 -27.48 6.83
CA HIS A 268 -7.12 -26.19 6.30
C HIS A 268 -8.22 -25.43 5.54
N TRP A 269 -8.99 -26.08 4.67
CA TRP A 269 -10.06 -25.43 3.91
C TRP A 269 -11.11 -24.82 4.83
N ILE A 270 -11.50 -25.54 5.89
CA ILE A 270 -12.43 -25.03 6.90
C ILE A 270 -11.81 -23.85 7.65
N GLY A 271 -10.54 -23.95 8.08
CA GLY A 271 -9.83 -22.85 8.74
C GLY A 271 -9.79 -21.56 7.90
N ILE A 272 -9.43 -21.68 6.62
CA ILE A 272 -9.40 -20.54 5.69
C ILE A 272 -10.82 -19.99 5.46
N ALA A 273 -11.81 -20.86 5.27
CA ALA A 273 -13.20 -20.46 5.11
C ALA A 273 -13.74 -19.70 6.33
N VAL A 274 -13.39 -20.13 7.54
CA VAL A 274 -13.71 -19.41 8.78
C VAL A 274 -13.10 -18.02 8.78
N ALA A 275 -11.81 -17.89 8.44
CA ALA A 275 -11.15 -16.58 8.38
C ALA A 275 -11.86 -15.65 7.37
N ILE A 276 -12.21 -16.16 6.19
CA ILE A 276 -12.99 -15.43 5.16
C ILE A 276 -14.33 -14.96 5.72
N VAL A 277 -15.09 -15.85 6.36
CA VAL A 277 -16.41 -15.54 6.93
C VAL A 277 -16.30 -14.48 8.02
N VAL A 278 -15.32 -14.59 8.92
CA VAL A 278 -15.08 -13.61 9.99
C VAL A 278 -14.77 -12.24 9.39
N SER A 279 -13.86 -12.15 8.42
CA SER A 279 -13.53 -10.88 7.75
C SER A 279 -14.71 -10.28 7.00
N LYS A 280 -15.47 -11.09 6.24
CA LYS A 280 -16.63 -10.60 5.49
C LYS A 280 -17.77 -10.17 6.42
N ALA A 281 -18.04 -10.94 7.48
CA ALA A 281 -19.05 -10.60 8.48
C ALA A 281 -18.71 -9.27 9.15
N PHE A 282 -17.45 -9.08 9.55
CA PHE A 282 -16.99 -7.80 10.11
C PHE A 282 -17.22 -6.64 9.13
N LEU A 283 -16.79 -6.77 7.87
CA LEU A 283 -16.96 -5.71 6.86
C LEU A 283 -18.44 -5.35 6.66
N VAL A 284 -19.32 -6.34 6.57
CA VAL A 284 -20.76 -6.11 6.39
C VAL A 284 -21.36 -5.39 7.59
N LEU A 285 -21.04 -5.84 8.81
CA LEU A 285 -21.54 -5.22 10.05
C LEU A 285 -20.99 -3.80 10.22
N TYR A 286 -19.69 -3.61 9.99
CA TYR A 286 -19.01 -2.33 10.11
C TYR A 286 -19.61 -1.29 9.17
N PHE A 287 -19.75 -1.61 7.88
CA PHE A 287 -20.35 -0.69 6.92
C PHE A 287 -21.85 -0.49 7.15
N ARG A 288 -22.59 -1.51 7.63
CA ARG A 288 -24.02 -1.34 7.96
C ARG A 288 -24.21 -0.33 9.09
N TRP A 289 -23.33 -0.35 10.10
CA TRP A 289 -23.36 0.62 11.19
C TRP A 289 -22.94 2.01 10.70
N LEU A 290 -21.83 2.11 9.97
CA LEU A 290 -21.24 3.38 9.52
C LEU A 290 -22.12 4.14 8.51
N THR A 291 -22.87 3.43 7.67
CA THR A 291 -23.68 4.02 6.59
C THR A 291 -25.14 4.25 6.96
N LYS A 292 -25.60 3.85 8.16
CA LYS A 292 -27.03 3.86 8.55
C LYS A 292 -27.69 5.24 8.41
N ASN A 293 -26.94 6.32 8.62
CA ASN A 293 -27.46 7.70 8.62
C ASN A 293 -26.69 8.65 7.67
N LYS A 294 -25.83 8.13 6.78
CA LYS A 294 -24.98 8.96 5.91
C LYS A 294 -25.46 8.92 4.45
N LYS A 295 -25.60 10.10 3.84
CA LYS A 295 -25.87 10.24 2.38
C LYS A 295 -24.55 10.10 1.62
N ALA A 296 -24.59 9.52 0.41
CA ALA A 296 -23.42 9.52 -0.47
C ALA A 296 -23.13 10.94 -0.97
N ILE A 297 -21.86 11.28 -1.02
CA ILE A 297 -21.38 12.61 -1.44
C ILE A 297 -21.12 12.60 -2.95
N SER A 298 -20.50 11.53 -3.45
CA SER A 298 -20.06 11.37 -4.84
C SER A 298 -21.09 10.69 -5.75
N GLY A 299 -22.37 10.67 -5.35
CA GLY A 299 -23.45 9.96 -6.03
C GLY A 299 -23.59 8.48 -5.64
N ASN A 300 -24.51 7.76 -6.29
CA ASN A 300 -24.95 6.41 -5.85
C ASN A 300 -24.39 5.25 -6.69
N LYS A 301 -23.61 5.52 -7.75
CA LYS A 301 -23.11 4.49 -8.68
C LYS A 301 -21.63 4.71 -8.99
N ILE A 302 -20.91 3.60 -9.11
CA ILE A 302 -19.50 3.59 -9.53
C ILE A 302 -19.45 3.82 -11.04
N ASN A 303 -18.65 4.79 -11.47
CA ASN A 303 -18.31 4.95 -12.88
C ASN A 303 -17.17 4.01 -13.24
N VAL A 304 -17.53 2.80 -13.70
CA VAL A 304 -16.57 1.71 -13.97
C VAL A 304 -15.48 2.10 -14.97
N PRO A 305 -15.77 2.71 -16.14
CA PRO A 305 -14.73 3.17 -17.08
C PRO A 305 -13.71 4.09 -16.44
N VAL A 306 -14.17 5.06 -15.65
CA VAL A 306 -13.30 6.02 -14.95
C VAL A 306 -12.44 5.30 -13.92
N MET A 307 -13.04 4.40 -13.13
CA MET A 307 -12.30 3.61 -12.15
C MET A 307 -11.21 2.77 -12.81
N LEU A 308 -11.49 2.10 -13.93
CA LEU A 308 -10.50 1.30 -14.65
C LEU A 308 -9.35 2.17 -15.19
N TYR A 309 -9.67 3.30 -15.83
CA TYR A 309 -8.68 4.20 -16.41
C TYR A 309 -7.70 4.77 -15.36
N HIS A 310 -8.16 5.07 -14.15
CA HIS A 310 -7.31 5.61 -13.09
C HIS A 310 -6.51 4.55 -12.30
N ASN A 311 -6.87 3.27 -12.46
CA ASN A 311 -6.34 2.20 -11.60
C ASN A 311 -5.65 1.06 -12.34
N TYR A 312 -5.67 1.00 -13.68
CA TYR A 312 -5.03 -0.08 -14.43
C TYR A 312 -3.53 -0.20 -14.09
N GLU A 313 -2.83 0.91 -13.89
CA GLU A 313 -1.40 0.91 -13.55
C GLU A 313 -1.12 0.20 -12.22
N TYR A 314 -1.97 0.46 -11.22
CA TYR A 314 -1.89 -0.14 -9.88
C TYR A 314 -2.30 -1.62 -9.91
N PHE A 315 -3.29 -1.95 -10.73
CA PHE A 315 -3.74 -3.31 -10.94
C PHE A 315 -2.60 -4.19 -11.50
N PHE A 316 -1.98 -3.78 -12.60
CA PHE A 316 -0.87 -4.54 -13.17
C PHE A 316 0.36 -4.53 -12.25
N TYR A 317 0.66 -3.41 -11.58
CA TYR A 317 1.74 -3.36 -10.61
C TYR A 317 1.55 -4.41 -9.50
N GLY A 318 0.33 -4.54 -8.98
CA GLY A 318 0.00 -5.55 -7.97
C GLY A 318 0.25 -6.98 -8.45
N ILE A 319 -0.21 -7.31 -9.66
CA ILE A 319 0.03 -8.64 -10.26
C ILE A 319 1.53 -8.90 -10.41
N PHE A 320 2.26 -7.95 -11.00
CA PHE A 320 3.69 -8.13 -11.27
C PHE A 320 4.53 -8.19 -9.99
N ILE A 321 4.15 -7.52 -8.91
CA ILE A 321 4.86 -7.66 -7.63
C ILE A 321 4.75 -9.07 -7.07
N TYR A 322 3.55 -9.66 -7.03
CA TYR A 322 3.41 -11.05 -6.57
C TYR A 322 4.07 -12.03 -7.55
N PHE A 323 3.94 -11.81 -8.85
CA PHE A 323 4.64 -12.61 -9.84
C PHE A 323 6.16 -12.57 -9.64
N PHE A 324 6.72 -11.37 -9.41
CA PHE A 324 8.15 -11.18 -9.15
C PHE A 324 8.63 -11.98 -7.93
N ILE A 325 7.91 -11.92 -6.81
CA ILE A 325 8.27 -12.58 -5.53
C ILE A 325 8.28 -14.12 -5.65
N PHE A 326 7.54 -14.68 -6.60
CA PHE A 326 7.37 -16.13 -6.74
C PHE A 326 8.04 -16.71 -7.99
N THR A 327 8.54 -15.87 -8.90
CA THR A 327 9.15 -16.31 -10.16
C THR A 327 10.36 -17.22 -9.91
N ASP A 328 11.23 -16.87 -8.97
CA ASP A 328 12.44 -17.65 -8.68
C ASP A 328 12.11 -19.04 -8.11
N ARG A 329 11.07 -19.15 -7.27
CA ARG A 329 10.57 -20.45 -6.76
C ARG A 329 10.06 -21.33 -7.90
N ILE A 330 9.24 -20.78 -8.80
CA ILE A 330 8.72 -21.51 -9.97
C ILE A 330 9.87 -22.05 -10.84
N LEU A 331 10.93 -21.26 -11.03
CA LEU A 331 12.09 -21.65 -11.82
C LEU A 331 12.95 -22.71 -11.12
N ALA A 332 13.19 -22.57 -9.81
CA ALA A 332 13.91 -23.56 -9.02
C ALA A 332 13.19 -24.92 -9.03
N TRP A 333 11.87 -24.90 -8.80
CA TRP A 333 11.02 -26.10 -8.73
C TRP A 333 10.78 -26.79 -10.07
N SER A 334 11.10 -26.13 -11.18
CA SER A 334 10.98 -26.72 -12.51
C SER A 334 12.31 -27.23 -13.05
N SER A 335 13.45 -26.95 -12.38
CA SER A 335 14.83 -27.15 -12.85
C SER A 335 15.15 -28.57 -13.36
N GLY A 336 14.70 -29.61 -12.66
CA GLY A 336 14.91 -31.01 -13.04
C GLY A 336 16.37 -31.49 -13.06
N ILE A 337 17.35 -30.63 -12.75
CA ILE A 337 18.79 -30.96 -12.80
C ILE A 337 19.14 -32.09 -11.81
N ASN A 338 18.47 -32.16 -10.67
CA ASN A 338 18.80 -33.10 -9.60
C ASN A 338 17.94 -34.38 -9.61
N GLY A 339 17.13 -34.61 -10.66
CA GLY A 339 16.33 -35.83 -10.80
C GLY A 339 15.11 -35.66 -11.68
N ASN A 340 14.49 -36.78 -12.06
CA ASN A 340 13.22 -36.76 -12.79
C ASN A 340 12.12 -36.20 -11.90
N LEU A 341 11.58 -35.05 -12.30
CA LEU A 341 10.47 -34.42 -11.60
C LEU A 341 9.17 -35.19 -11.95
N PRO A 342 8.34 -35.56 -10.97
CA PRO A 342 7.05 -36.16 -11.25
C PRO A 342 6.08 -35.18 -11.92
N PHE A 343 6.31 -33.86 -11.77
CA PHE A 343 5.51 -32.79 -12.37
C PHE A 343 6.39 -31.68 -12.95
N LEU A 344 5.82 -30.84 -13.82
CA LEU A 344 6.52 -29.70 -14.44
C LEU A 344 7.06 -28.70 -13.41
N ILE A 345 6.28 -28.45 -12.36
CA ILE A 345 6.69 -27.70 -11.17
C ILE A 345 6.52 -28.62 -9.97
N TYR A 346 7.60 -28.86 -9.24
CA TYR A 346 7.65 -29.77 -8.09
C TYR A 346 8.40 -29.13 -6.93
N PHE A 347 7.75 -29.11 -5.76
CA PHE A 347 8.23 -28.42 -4.57
C PHE A 347 9.60 -28.95 -4.12
N GLU A 348 10.57 -28.04 -3.99
CA GLU A 348 11.88 -28.36 -3.42
C GLU A 348 11.98 -27.74 -2.02
N LYS A 349 12.05 -28.61 -1.00
CA LYS A 349 11.98 -28.24 0.42
C LYS A 349 13.08 -27.28 0.83
N ASN A 350 14.32 -27.50 0.39
CA ASN A 350 15.48 -26.80 0.93
C ASN A 350 15.59 -25.36 0.39
N TYR A 351 15.23 -25.16 -0.87
CA TYR A 351 15.09 -23.87 -1.52
C TYR A 351 13.97 -23.07 -0.87
N GLU A 352 12.80 -23.70 -0.66
CA GLU A 352 11.67 -23.00 -0.05
C GLU A 352 11.99 -22.56 1.38
N LEU A 353 12.59 -23.43 2.21
CA LEU A 353 13.02 -23.06 3.56
C LEU A 353 13.97 -21.86 3.56
N GLY A 354 14.91 -21.80 2.61
CA GLY A 354 15.81 -20.66 2.46
C GLY A 354 15.06 -19.37 2.10
N MET A 355 14.10 -19.44 1.17
CA MET A 355 13.32 -18.29 0.72
C MET A 355 12.29 -17.81 1.74
N ASP A 356 11.71 -18.71 2.53
CA ASP A 356 10.78 -18.40 3.61
C ASP A 356 11.48 -17.70 4.77
N LEU A 357 12.71 -18.09 5.10
CA LEU A 357 13.53 -17.33 6.06
C LEU A 357 13.93 -15.96 5.48
N ALA A 358 14.25 -15.90 4.19
CA ALA A 358 14.61 -14.65 3.53
C ALA A 358 13.45 -13.63 3.49
N ILE A 359 12.21 -14.07 3.23
CA ILE A 359 11.05 -13.16 3.17
C ILE A 359 10.70 -12.59 4.56
N LEU A 360 11.07 -13.25 5.66
CA LEU A 360 10.92 -12.66 7.01
C LEU A 360 11.73 -11.37 7.16
N ILE A 361 12.91 -11.28 6.52
CA ILE A 361 13.72 -10.05 6.50
C ILE A 361 12.92 -8.93 5.82
N PHE A 362 12.28 -9.20 4.67
CA PHE A 362 11.41 -8.25 4.00
C PHE A 362 10.24 -7.80 4.88
N LEU A 363 9.59 -8.75 5.55
CA LEU A 363 8.45 -8.47 6.41
C LEU A 363 8.84 -7.54 7.58
N LEU A 364 9.99 -7.77 8.22
CA LEU A 364 10.51 -6.90 9.29
C LEU A 364 10.78 -5.46 8.82
N LEU A 365 11.05 -5.25 7.52
CA LEU A 365 11.21 -3.92 6.93
C LEU A 365 9.88 -3.17 6.71
N SER A 366 8.73 -3.85 6.81
CA SER A 366 7.42 -3.21 6.63
C SER A 366 7.19 -2.03 7.59
N GLY A 367 7.75 -2.09 8.80
CA GLY A 367 7.71 -0.97 9.76
C GLY A 367 8.38 0.30 9.24
N VAL A 368 9.51 0.14 8.56
CA VAL A 368 10.22 1.27 7.94
C VAL A 368 9.45 1.83 6.76
N LEU A 369 8.84 0.99 5.93
CA LEU A 369 8.03 1.43 4.80
C LEU A 369 6.84 2.29 5.26
N GLU A 370 6.08 1.83 6.26
CA GLU A 370 4.92 2.55 6.82
C GLU A 370 5.34 3.88 7.47
N TYR A 371 6.40 3.87 8.28
CA TYR A 371 6.95 5.10 8.84
C TYR A 371 7.38 6.08 7.74
N SER A 372 8.05 5.59 6.71
CA SER A 372 8.64 6.43 5.68
C SER A 372 7.58 7.14 4.85
N ILE A 373 6.49 6.45 4.47
CA ILE A 373 5.37 7.05 3.73
C ILE A 373 4.57 8.05 4.57
N ALA A 374 4.33 7.74 5.85
CA ALA A 374 3.62 8.63 6.77
C ALA A 374 4.42 9.92 7.03
N SER A 375 5.73 9.76 7.27
CA SER A 375 6.67 10.86 7.42
C SER A 375 6.74 11.70 6.15
N PHE A 376 6.89 11.07 4.98
CA PHE A 376 6.95 11.77 3.69
C PHE A 376 5.71 12.62 3.41
N THR A 377 4.52 12.03 3.55
CA THR A 377 3.24 12.72 3.31
C THR A 377 3.07 13.93 4.24
N LYS A 378 3.41 13.77 5.51
CA LYS A 378 3.29 14.85 6.51
C LYS A 378 4.30 15.98 6.28
N PHE A 379 5.55 15.65 5.95
CA PHE A 379 6.58 16.67 5.73
C PHE A 379 6.45 17.38 4.37
N ILE A 380 5.79 16.77 3.38
CA ILE A 380 5.38 17.48 2.17
C ILE A 380 4.40 18.62 2.51
N ASP A 381 3.31 18.30 3.22
CA ASP A 381 2.29 19.30 3.59
C ASP A 381 2.86 20.44 4.45
N ILE A 382 3.70 20.09 5.44
CA ILE A 382 4.40 21.08 6.27
C ILE A 382 5.39 21.90 5.44
N GLY A 383 6.19 21.26 4.60
CA GLY A 383 7.23 21.92 3.82
C GLY A 383 6.66 22.88 2.78
N GLN A 384 5.50 22.57 2.18
CA GLN A 384 4.81 23.49 1.27
C GLN A 384 4.35 24.76 2.00
N LYS A 385 3.79 24.63 3.20
CA LYS A 385 3.26 25.77 3.99
C LYS A 385 4.37 26.70 4.50
N LEU A 386 5.55 26.16 4.77
CA LEU A 386 6.67 26.91 5.36
C LEU A 386 7.63 27.49 4.32
N THR A 387 7.70 26.91 3.12
CA THR A 387 8.69 27.35 2.12
C THR A 387 8.15 28.51 1.29
N ASN A 388 8.92 29.59 1.21
CA ASN A 388 8.60 30.72 0.36
C ASN A 388 8.65 30.31 -1.13
N TYR A 389 7.72 30.81 -1.95
CA TYR A 389 7.67 30.56 -3.39
C TYR A 389 8.95 30.95 -4.14
N LYS A 390 9.75 31.88 -3.57
CA LYS A 390 11.03 32.32 -4.14
C LYS A 390 12.18 31.32 -3.97
N SER A 391 12.02 30.29 -3.14
CA SER A 391 13.10 29.33 -2.81
C SER A 391 12.63 27.87 -2.86
N PRO A 392 12.11 27.38 -4.00
CA PRO A 392 11.63 25.99 -4.12
C PRO A 392 12.76 24.96 -3.92
N GLU A 393 14.01 25.35 -4.21
CA GLU A 393 15.19 24.48 -4.02
C GLU A 393 15.38 24.05 -2.56
N HIS A 394 15.02 24.89 -1.59
CA HIS A 394 15.17 24.55 -0.17
C HIS A 394 14.23 23.40 0.23
N PHE A 395 12.99 23.44 -0.27
CA PHE A 395 11.99 22.38 -0.08
C PHE A 395 12.44 21.07 -0.73
N ASN A 396 12.90 21.15 -1.98
CA ASN A 396 13.38 20.00 -2.75
C ASN A 396 14.57 19.31 -2.04
N ASN A 397 15.56 20.10 -1.57
CA ASN A 397 16.72 19.59 -0.84
C ASN A 397 16.35 18.98 0.52
N GLN A 398 15.39 19.57 1.25
CA GLN A 398 14.92 19.04 2.53
C GLN A 398 14.30 17.65 2.37
N LEU A 399 13.42 17.46 1.38
CA LEU A 399 12.79 16.17 1.10
C LEU A 399 13.79 15.15 0.57
N GLN A 400 14.74 15.56 -0.28
CA GLN A 400 15.82 14.68 -0.74
C GLN A 400 16.70 14.19 0.43
N LYS A 401 17.02 15.07 1.40
CA LYS A 401 17.77 14.69 2.60
C LYS A 401 16.97 13.70 3.45
N MET A 402 15.67 13.94 3.63
CA MET A 402 14.79 13.02 4.37
C MET A 402 14.69 11.65 3.69
N TYR A 403 14.59 11.62 2.36
CA TYR A 403 14.61 10.41 1.57
C TYR A 403 15.84 9.55 1.89
N TRP A 404 17.05 10.14 1.84
CA TRP A 404 18.28 9.40 2.16
C TRP A 404 18.37 8.95 3.62
N GLN A 405 17.80 9.71 4.56
CA GLN A 405 17.68 9.27 5.96
C GLN A 405 16.81 8.01 6.08
N GLN A 406 15.71 7.94 5.34
CA GLN A 406 14.82 6.78 5.34
C GLN A 406 15.45 5.57 4.63
N VAL A 407 16.21 5.80 3.56
CA VAL A 407 17.00 4.74 2.92
C VAL A 407 18.07 4.19 3.89
N LEU A 408 18.79 5.05 4.60
CA LEU A 408 19.76 4.63 5.61
C LEU A 408 19.08 3.78 6.71
N LEU A 409 17.92 4.23 7.20
CA LEU A 409 17.12 3.50 8.18
C LEU A 409 16.69 2.12 7.65
N LEU A 410 16.25 2.03 6.39
CA LEU A 410 15.89 0.77 5.73
C LEU A 410 17.07 -0.20 5.70
N PHE A 411 18.27 0.25 5.31
CA PHE A 411 19.44 -0.63 5.29
C PHE A 411 19.91 -1.02 6.69
N ALA A 412 19.90 -0.10 7.66
CA ALA A 412 20.28 -0.39 9.03
C ALA A 412 19.34 -1.43 9.68
N THR A 413 18.03 -1.26 9.49
CA THR A 413 17.03 -2.23 9.95
C THR A 413 17.10 -3.54 9.18
N GLY A 414 17.43 -3.51 7.89
CA GLY A 414 17.65 -4.71 7.08
C GLY A 414 18.83 -5.54 7.57
N ILE A 415 19.95 -4.90 7.90
CA ILE A 415 21.11 -5.57 8.50
C ILE A 415 20.75 -6.13 9.87
N ALA A 416 20.04 -5.36 10.71
CA ALA A 416 19.58 -5.84 12.03
C ALA A 416 18.65 -7.05 11.90
N ALA A 417 17.72 -7.04 10.95
CA ALA A 417 16.83 -8.16 10.65
C ALA A 417 17.62 -9.39 10.15
N PHE A 418 18.63 -9.18 9.30
CA PHE A 418 19.49 -10.26 8.82
C PHE A 418 20.26 -10.93 9.96
N VAL A 419 20.84 -10.13 10.87
CA VAL A 419 21.53 -10.62 12.07
C VAL A 419 20.56 -11.38 12.98
N LEU A 420 19.34 -10.85 13.18
CA LEU A 420 18.31 -11.52 13.97
C LEU A 420 17.94 -12.88 13.39
N ILE A 421 17.70 -12.98 12.08
CA ILE A 421 17.37 -14.24 11.41
C ILE A 421 18.56 -15.21 11.49
N TYR A 422 19.80 -14.74 11.33
CA TYR A 422 20.99 -15.57 11.53
C TYR A 422 21.08 -16.14 12.95
N PHE A 423 20.75 -15.34 13.98
CA PHE A 423 20.65 -15.84 15.36
C PHE A 423 19.51 -16.86 15.52
N ILE A 424 18.34 -16.64 14.92
CA ILE A 424 17.22 -17.60 14.96
C ILE A 424 17.60 -18.93 14.29
N ILE A 425 18.43 -18.90 13.26
CA ILE A 425 18.90 -20.13 12.59
C ILE A 425 19.86 -20.92 13.48
N ASN A 426 20.85 -20.26 14.08
CA ASN A 426 21.98 -20.93 14.76
C ASN A 426 21.86 -21.07 16.28
N ALA A 427 20.94 -20.34 16.92
CA ALA A 427 20.80 -20.41 18.37
C ALA A 427 20.23 -21.78 18.80
N SER A 428 20.64 -22.23 19.99
CA SER A 428 20.18 -23.49 20.58
C SER A 428 18.68 -23.53 20.88
N TRP A 429 18.03 -22.37 21.02
CA TRP A 429 16.58 -22.22 21.16
C TRP A 429 15.87 -21.94 19.81
N GLY A 430 16.63 -21.79 18.74
CA GLY A 430 16.16 -21.41 17.41
C GLY A 430 15.71 -22.61 16.56
N TYR A 431 15.90 -22.52 15.25
CA TYR A 431 15.48 -23.56 14.30
C TYR A 431 16.06 -24.93 14.66
N GLN A 432 17.36 -25.00 14.93
CA GLN A 432 18.04 -26.25 15.27
C GLN A 432 17.51 -26.88 16.57
N GLY A 433 17.16 -26.07 17.57
CA GLY A 433 16.62 -26.56 18.85
C GLY A 433 15.18 -27.06 18.76
N GLN A 434 14.36 -26.39 17.94
CA GLN A 434 12.93 -26.71 17.86
C GLN A 434 12.62 -27.86 16.91
N PHE A 435 13.33 -27.92 15.77
CA PHE A 435 13.09 -28.94 14.75
C PHE A 435 14.05 -30.13 14.84
N ASN A 436 15.08 -30.06 15.70
CA ASN A 436 16.17 -31.04 15.79
C ASN A 436 16.84 -31.35 14.43
N GLU A 437 16.74 -30.42 13.48
CA GLU A 437 17.31 -30.52 12.14
C GLU A 437 18.26 -29.34 11.92
N VAL A 438 19.44 -29.62 11.36
CA VAL A 438 20.37 -28.57 10.93
C VAL A 438 20.00 -28.15 9.51
N LEU A 439 19.83 -26.85 9.29
CA LEU A 439 19.60 -26.31 7.95
C LEU A 439 20.78 -26.63 7.03
N LEU A 440 20.47 -27.15 5.85
CA LEU A 440 21.49 -27.43 4.84
C LEU A 440 22.18 -26.12 4.41
N GLN A 441 23.46 -26.23 4.06
CA GLN A 441 24.24 -25.10 3.53
C GLN A 441 23.57 -24.44 2.32
N LEU A 442 22.85 -25.23 1.52
CA LEU A 442 22.04 -24.77 0.39
C LEU A 442 20.95 -23.79 0.83
N SER A 443 20.15 -24.16 1.83
CA SER A 443 19.08 -23.30 2.37
C SER A 443 19.64 -22.00 2.94
N ILE A 444 20.77 -22.07 3.64
CA ILE A 444 21.46 -20.89 4.19
C ILE A 444 21.94 -19.97 3.06
N LYS A 445 22.55 -20.53 2.01
CA LYS A 445 23.01 -19.77 0.83
C LYS A 445 21.84 -19.08 0.13
N VAL A 446 20.74 -19.78 -0.11
CA VAL A 446 19.51 -19.22 -0.69
C VAL A 446 18.95 -18.11 0.22
N CYS A 447 18.92 -18.33 1.54
CA CYS A 447 18.47 -17.33 2.50
C CYS A 447 19.30 -16.04 2.45
N ILE A 448 20.63 -16.14 2.34
CA ILE A 448 21.52 -14.99 2.28
C ILE A 448 21.28 -14.19 0.99
N ILE A 449 21.28 -14.85 -0.16
CA ILE A 449 21.12 -14.18 -1.46
C ILE A 449 19.70 -13.60 -1.58
N GLY A 450 18.68 -14.38 -1.22
CA GLY A 450 17.30 -13.95 -1.19
C GLY A 450 17.06 -12.80 -0.22
N GLY A 451 17.69 -12.83 0.95
CA GLY A 451 17.60 -11.76 1.96
C GLY A 451 18.12 -10.42 1.44
N ILE A 452 19.27 -10.43 0.75
CA ILE A 452 19.79 -9.23 0.08
C ILE A 452 18.83 -8.77 -1.03
N GLY A 453 18.31 -9.71 -1.83
CA GLY A 453 17.31 -9.43 -2.86
C GLY A 453 16.05 -8.77 -2.29
N TYR A 454 15.56 -9.26 -1.16
CA TYR A 454 14.40 -8.71 -0.45
C TYR A 454 14.64 -7.32 0.14
N ILE A 455 15.84 -7.02 0.63
CA ILE A 455 16.20 -5.65 1.06
C ILE A 455 16.15 -4.69 -0.14
N LEU A 456 16.70 -5.11 -1.29
CA LEU A 456 16.64 -4.30 -2.52
C LEU A 456 15.19 -4.16 -3.03
N LEU A 457 14.38 -5.21 -2.95
CA LEU A 457 12.96 -5.15 -3.27
C LEU A 457 12.24 -4.15 -2.36
N ALA A 458 12.49 -4.19 -1.04
CA ALA A 458 11.94 -3.23 -0.10
C ALA A 458 12.34 -1.79 -0.43
N TRP A 459 13.59 -1.57 -0.87
CA TRP A 459 14.02 -0.26 -1.34
C TRP A 459 13.29 0.20 -2.60
N GLY A 460 13.11 -0.68 -3.58
CA GLY A 460 12.31 -0.39 -4.78
C GLY A 460 10.84 -0.13 -4.46
N MET A 461 10.27 -0.83 -3.49
CA MET A 461 8.90 -0.60 -3.01
C MET A 461 8.79 0.73 -2.27
N LEU A 462 9.74 1.08 -1.40
CA LEU A 462 9.82 2.40 -0.77
C LEU A 462 9.81 3.50 -1.84
N ASN A 463 10.62 3.32 -2.89
CA ASN A 463 10.65 4.28 -3.98
C ASN A 463 9.30 4.39 -4.70
N SER A 464 8.66 3.25 -4.93
CA SER A 464 7.36 3.16 -5.60
C SER A 464 6.26 3.81 -4.78
N LEU A 465 6.28 3.70 -3.45
CA LEU A 465 5.34 4.38 -2.56
C LEU A 465 5.43 5.90 -2.72
N TYR A 466 6.63 6.48 -2.82
CA TYR A 466 6.78 7.91 -3.08
C TYR A 466 6.25 8.32 -4.45
N LEU A 467 6.56 7.54 -5.49
CA LEU A 467 6.03 7.80 -6.84
C LEU A 467 4.51 7.69 -6.87
N PHE A 468 3.90 6.76 -6.11
CA PHE A 468 2.45 6.64 -5.99
C PHE A 468 1.82 7.84 -5.28
N THR A 469 2.43 8.36 -4.21
CA THR A 469 1.97 9.60 -3.56
C THR A 469 1.99 10.79 -4.53
N LEU A 470 2.93 10.81 -5.47
CA LEU A 470 3.04 11.84 -6.51
C LEU A 470 2.22 11.53 -7.78
N GLY A 471 1.38 10.49 -7.78
CA GLY A 471 0.54 10.12 -8.92
C GLY A 471 1.26 9.49 -10.11
N GLN A 472 2.50 9.03 -9.95
CA GLN A 472 3.40 8.56 -11.03
C GLN A 472 3.50 7.03 -11.11
N ALA A 473 2.37 6.33 -11.17
CA ALA A 473 2.35 4.86 -11.08
C ALA A 473 2.92 4.12 -12.30
N ILE A 474 2.96 4.76 -13.47
CA ILE A 474 3.57 4.19 -14.67
C ILE A 474 5.07 3.88 -14.51
N LYS A 475 5.80 4.66 -13.69
CA LYS A 475 7.25 4.49 -13.52
C LYS A 475 7.55 3.22 -12.70
N PRO A 476 6.95 3.00 -11.51
CA PRO A 476 7.02 1.72 -10.81
C PRO A 476 6.57 0.53 -11.66
N LEU A 477 5.47 0.67 -12.41
CA LEU A 477 4.95 -0.42 -13.25
C LEU A 477 5.98 -0.88 -14.29
N LYS A 478 6.57 0.06 -15.05
CA LYS A 478 7.61 -0.30 -16.03
C LYS A 478 8.82 -0.95 -15.36
N ALA A 479 9.24 -0.42 -14.21
CA ALA A 479 10.38 -0.96 -13.48
C ALA A 479 10.14 -2.40 -13.00
N ILE A 480 8.96 -2.73 -12.45
CA ILE A 480 8.68 -4.08 -11.99
C ILE A 480 8.51 -5.07 -13.14
N ILE A 481 7.98 -4.64 -14.30
CA ILE A 481 7.92 -5.47 -15.51
C ILE A 481 9.33 -5.85 -15.97
N TYR A 482 10.25 -4.89 -16.08
CA TYR A 482 11.64 -5.17 -16.45
C TYR A 482 12.33 -6.06 -15.42
N ALA A 483 12.06 -5.86 -14.13
CA ALA A 483 12.58 -6.70 -13.07
C ALA A 483 12.07 -8.14 -13.17
N CYS A 484 10.78 -8.36 -13.49
CA CYS A 484 10.23 -9.70 -13.73
C CYS A 484 10.92 -10.39 -14.91
N LEU A 485 11.16 -9.66 -16.01
CA LEU A 485 11.86 -10.20 -17.17
C LEU A 485 13.29 -10.60 -16.83
N ILE A 486 14.04 -9.77 -16.09
CA ILE A 486 15.40 -10.11 -15.65
C ILE A 486 15.40 -11.29 -14.68
N ASN A 487 14.47 -11.31 -13.73
CA ASN A 487 14.34 -12.44 -12.80
C ASN A 487 14.09 -13.74 -13.57
N LEU A 488 13.18 -13.70 -14.55
CA LEU A 488 12.89 -14.86 -15.38
C LEU A 488 14.10 -15.28 -16.22
N LEU A 489 14.74 -14.36 -16.95
CA LEU A 489 15.84 -14.69 -17.86
C LEU A 489 17.09 -15.18 -17.13
N ILE A 490 17.55 -14.44 -16.13
CA ILE A 490 18.74 -14.79 -15.35
C ILE A 490 18.45 -16.01 -14.47
N GLY A 491 17.31 -16.02 -13.78
CA GLY A 491 16.89 -17.14 -12.93
C GLY A 491 16.77 -18.42 -13.75
N PHE A 492 16.16 -18.37 -14.93
CA PHE A 492 16.06 -19.53 -15.82
C PHE A 492 17.44 -19.99 -16.28
N PHE A 493 18.29 -19.09 -16.79
CA PHE A 493 19.62 -19.48 -17.26
C PHE A 493 20.46 -20.13 -16.14
N LEU A 494 20.56 -19.49 -14.98
CA LEU A 494 21.38 -20.01 -13.89
C LEU A 494 20.79 -21.30 -13.28
N SER A 495 19.46 -21.40 -13.15
CA SER A 495 18.79 -22.59 -12.62
C SER A 495 18.85 -23.81 -13.54
N ARG A 496 19.13 -23.62 -14.84
CA ARG A 496 19.22 -24.69 -15.85
C ARG A 496 20.64 -25.09 -16.21
N PHE A 497 21.58 -24.16 -16.19
CA PHE A 497 22.95 -24.41 -16.62
C PHE A 497 23.95 -24.55 -15.47
N LEU A 498 23.65 -24.07 -14.26
CA LEU A 498 24.55 -24.16 -13.10
C LEU A 498 23.97 -25.06 -12.02
N ALA A 499 22.91 -24.61 -11.34
CA ALA A 499 22.18 -25.37 -10.32
C ALA A 499 20.87 -24.66 -9.99
N TYR A 500 19.84 -25.42 -9.62
CA TYR A 500 18.50 -24.89 -9.33
C TYR A 500 18.49 -23.79 -8.24
N GLU A 501 19.38 -23.91 -7.24
CA GLU A 501 19.55 -22.95 -6.15
C GLU A 501 19.94 -21.54 -6.62
N PHE A 502 20.56 -21.40 -7.80
CA PHE A 502 20.94 -20.10 -8.35
C PHE A 502 19.77 -19.34 -9.00
N SER A 503 18.56 -19.91 -9.00
CA SER A 503 17.34 -19.18 -9.38
C SER A 503 17.19 -17.87 -8.59
N VAL A 504 17.55 -17.90 -7.29
CA VAL A 504 17.51 -16.74 -6.38
C VAL A 504 18.39 -15.57 -6.84
N VAL A 505 19.44 -15.82 -7.64
CA VAL A 505 20.27 -14.76 -8.21
C VAL A 505 19.49 -13.95 -9.25
N GLY A 506 18.57 -14.58 -9.98
CA GLY A 506 17.61 -13.90 -10.85
C GLY A 506 16.78 -12.89 -10.07
N MET A 507 16.25 -13.29 -8.91
CA MET A 507 15.49 -12.41 -8.02
C MET A 507 16.36 -11.24 -7.53
N LEU A 508 17.58 -11.51 -7.09
CA LEU A 508 18.52 -10.47 -6.66
C LEU A 508 18.78 -9.43 -7.76
N CYS A 509 19.12 -9.88 -8.98
CA CYS A 509 19.38 -9.00 -10.12
C CYS A 509 18.13 -8.21 -10.52
N GLY A 510 16.97 -8.86 -10.54
CA GLY A 510 15.69 -8.20 -10.81
C GLY A 510 15.35 -7.14 -9.77
N ALA A 511 15.57 -7.43 -8.48
CA ALA A 511 15.31 -6.49 -7.38
C ALA A 511 16.27 -5.30 -7.42
N ALA A 512 17.53 -5.54 -7.76
CA ALA A 512 18.51 -4.47 -7.97
C ALA A 512 18.11 -3.54 -9.13
N LEU A 513 17.63 -4.11 -10.24
CA LEU A 513 17.11 -3.33 -11.37
C LEU A 513 15.89 -2.51 -10.96
N PHE A 514 14.93 -3.14 -10.27
CA PHE A 514 13.73 -2.46 -9.77
C PHE A 514 14.08 -1.29 -8.85
N ALA A 515 14.98 -1.49 -7.89
CA ALA A 515 15.46 -0.45 -6.99
C ALA A 515 16.17 0.67 -7.76
N GLY A 516 17.06 0.35 -8.71
CA GLY A 516 17.81 1.32 -9.49
C GLY A 516 16.93 2.18 -10.40
N HIS A 517 15.97 1.58 -11.11
CA HIS A 517 15.06 2.31 -11.99
C HIS A 517 14.11 3.22 -11.22
N THR A 518 13.55 2.73 -10.11
CA THR A 518 12.65 3.53 -9.26
C THR A 518 13.41 4.64 -8.53
N LEU A 519 14.65 4.39 -8.10
CA LEU A 519 15.55 5.41 -7.53
C LEU A 519 15.83 6.54 -8.52
N LYS A 520 16.18 6.19 -9.77
CA LYS A 520 16.45 7.18 -10.83
C LYS A 520 15.22 8.07 -11.07
N ALA A 521 14.03 7.46 -11.09
CA ALA A 521 12.79 8.22 -11.19
C ALA A 521 12.62 9.16 -9.98
N ASN A 522 12.72 8.65 -8.76
CA ASN A 522 12.58 9.45 -7.54
C ASN A 522 13.53 10.64 -7.47
N ILE A 523 14.82 10.44 -7.75
CA ILE A 523 15.80 11.53 -7.74
C ILE A 523 15.43 12.60 -8.80
N SER A 524 14.92 12.19 -9.95
CA SER A 524 14.43 13.13 -10.96
C SER A 524 13.21 13.93 -10.49
N PHE A 525 12.33 13.32 -9.71
CA PHE A 525 11.15 13.99 -9.14
C PHE A 525 11.51 14.91 -7.98
N PHE A 526 12.43 14.51 -7.10
CA PHE A 526 12.90 15.34 -5.99
C PHE A 526 13.54 16.65 -6.45
N LYS A 527 14.13 16.69 -7.66
CA LYS A 527 14.70 17.92 -8.23
C LYS A 527 13.65 18.99 -8.58
N ASN A 528 12.42 18.59 -8.91
CA ASN A 528 11.35 19.46 -9.38
C ASN A 528 10.03 19.22 -8.60
N LEU A 529 10.14 18.96 -7.30
CA LEU A 529 9.02 18.45 -6.51
C LEU A 529 7.91 19.49 -6.32
N ASP A 530 8.27 20.77 -6.33
CA ASP A 530 7.38 21.92 -6.38
C ASP A 530 6.37 21.83 -7.54
N TYR A 531 6.83 21.55 -8.76
CA TYR A 531 5.95 21.39 -9.92
C TYR A 531 5.05 20.14 -9.81
N TYR A 532 5.63 19.01 -9.42
CA TYR A 532 4.91 17.74 -9.40
C TYR A 532 3.89 17.62 -8.27
N TYR A 533 4.12 18.29 -7.15
CA TYR A 533 3.13 18.36 -6.09
C TYR A 533 1.87 19.12 -6.53
N TYR A 534 2.03 20.28 -7.19
CA TYR A 534 0.89 21.02 -7.77
C TYR A 534 0.20 20.30 -8.93
N ALA A 535 0.90 19.41 -9.64
CA ALA A 535 0.29 18.60 -10.70
C ALA A 535 -0.45 17.36 -10.19
N ALA A 536 -0.19 16.93 -8.95
CA ALA A 536 -0.77 15.74 -8.34
C ALA A 536 -2.07 16.00 -7.57
N TYR A 537 -2.35 17.26 -7.23
CA TYR A 537 -3.56 17.75 -6.54
C TYR A 537 -4.24 18.83 -7.37
#